data_AF-A0A2G8L0Y9-F1
#
_entry.id   AF-A0A2G8L0Y9-F1
#
_cell.length_a   1.000
_cell.length_b   1.000
_cell.length_c   1.000
_cell.angle_alpha   90.00
_cell.angle_beta   90.00
_cell.angle_gamma   90.00
#
_symmetry.space_group_name_H-M   'P 1'
#
loop_
_entity.id
_entity.type
_entity.pdbx_description
1 polymer ?
#
loop_
_entity_poly.entity_id
_entity_poly.type
_entity_poly.pdbx_seq_one_letter_code
_entity_poly.pdbx_strand_id
1 'polypeptide(L)'
;MEKDFHRTSVDTQVPSSSGRSILGQIHLELAKYHELGRFAVSEDTRNLKAALYHLEQSAQCGILESILASARIYLNIPNDILTDLHVDESETNHNEGIRYMEMAAEAGDRSSMIHMAKAYDTGNGLGTERSRSWTDAMNWYEQAVDMVSEDDNGEYDCTMSDPNYLLIARQAEMYREGGQGLCKDPSQAGDLYNEAAEAAMAGMKGRLANKYYMLAEECYGEVEEEEEDSNE
;
A
#
# COMPACT_ATOMS: atom_id res chain seq x y z
N MET A 1 48.20 -27.01 -7.16
CA MET A 1 47.70 -25.63 -7.37
C MET A 1 46.23 -25.72 -7.73
N GLU A 2 45.39 -25.97 -6.72
CA GLU A 2 43.96 -25.66 -6.80
C GLU A 2 43.83 -24.15 -6.61
N LYS A 3 43.02 -23.50 -7.45
CA LYS A 3 42.65 -22.09 -7.28
C LYS A 3 41.20 -22.05 -6.83
N ASP A 4 41.02 -21.56 -5.62
CA ASP A 4 39.75 -21.27 -4.98
C ASP A 4 38.88 -20.36 -5.84
N PHE A 5 37.62 -20.76 -6.01
CA PHE A 5 36.59 -19.97 -6.65
C PHE A 5 35.84 -19.20 -5.54
N HIS A 6 36.30 -18.00 -5.21
CA HIS A 6 35.52 -17.08 -4.39
C HIS A 6 34.38 -16.50 -5.22
N ARG A 7 33.15 -16.94 -4.93
CA ARG A 7 31.92 -16.21 -5.28
C ARG A 7 31.90 -14.93 -4.46
N THR A 8 32.21 -13.81 -5.10
CA THR A 8 31.86 -12.49 -4.57
C THR A 8 30.36 -12.28 -4.75
N SER A 9 29.63 -12.12 -3.64
CA SER A 9 28.26 -11.62 -3.63
C SER A 9 28.21 -10.29 -4.38
N VAL A 10 27.34 -10.20 -5.37
CA VAL A 10 26.98 -8.94 -6.00
C VAL A 10 25.88 -8.34 -5.13
N ASP A 11 26.26 -7.41 -4.26
CA ASP A 11 25.33 -6.46 -3.65
C ASP A 11 24.63 -5.71 -4.79
N THR A 12 23.37 -6.07 -5.03
CA THR A 12 22.54 -5.36 -5.99
C THR A 12 21.92 -4.19 -5.25
N GLN A 13 22.70 -3.10 -5.13
CA GLN A 13 22.14 -1.81 -4.77
C GLN A 13 21.14 -1.40 -5.86
N VAL A 14 19.87 -1.32 -5.49
CA VAL A 14 18.78 -0.84 -6.34
C VAL A 14 19.03 0.64 -6.65
N PRO A 15 19.18 1.06 -7.92
CA PRO A 15 19.41 2.46 -8.24
C PRO A 15 18.10 3.25 -8.16
N SER A 16 18.13 4.35 -7.42
CA SER A 16 17.07 5.34 -7.17
C SER A 16 16.66 6.15 -8.42
N SER A 17 16.17 5.46 -9.45
CA SER A 17 15.58 6.07 -10.65
C SER A 17 14.25 5.43 -11.05
N SER A 18 13.44 5.12 -10.04
CA SER A 18 12.10 4.55 -10.18
C SER A 18 11.30 5.35 -11.22
N GLY A 19 11.08 4.75 -12.41
CA GLY A 19 10.35 5.36 -13.52
C GLY A 19 11.11 5.62 -14.85
N ARG A 20 12.44 5.44 -14.93
CA ARG A 20 13.21 5.74 -16.18
C ARG A 20 13.86 4.55 -16.88
N SER A 21 13.37 3.33 -16.67
CA SER A 21 13.87 2.17 -17.42
C SER A 21 13.32 2.17 -18.85
N ILE A 22 14.18 2.47 -19.83
CA ILE A 22 13.84 2.35 -21.27
C ILE A 22 13.43 0.91 -21.60
N LEU A 23 14.15 -0.07 -21.04
CA LEU A 23 13.81 -1.48 -21.21
C LEU A 23 12.41 -1.80 -20.66
N GLY A 24 12.09 -1.28 -19.48
CA GLY A 24 10.76 -1.42 -18.89
C GLY A 24 9.68 -0.79 -19.76
N GLN A 25 9.89 0.44 -20.25
CA GLN A 25 8.94 1.10 -21.15
C GLN A 25 8.71 0.32 -22.45
N ILE A 26 9.76 -0.27 -23.04
CA ILE A 26 9.62 -1.14 -24.21
C ILE A 26 8.74 -2.35 -23.88
N HIS A 27 8.96 -2.99 -22.74
CA HIS A 27 8.15 -4.11 -22.29
C HIS A 27 6.69 -3.73 -22.06
N LEU A 28 6.42 -2.58 -21.43
CA LEU A 28 5.06 -2.07 -21.25
C LEU A 28 4.35 -1.85 -22.59
N GLU A 29 5.01 -1.21 -23.55
CA GLU A 29 4.44 -0.99 -24.87
C GLU A 29 4.23 -2.32 -25.62
N LEU A 30 5.16 -3.28 -25.53
CA LEU A 30 4.95 -4.60 -26.11
C LEU A 30 3.71 -5.30 -25.52
N ALA A 31 3.49 -5.20 -24.21
CA ALA A 31 2.29 -5.74 -23.56
C ALA A 31 1.01 -5.16 -24.17
N LYS A 32 0.92 -3.82 -24.26
CA LYS A 32 -0.21 -3.10 -24.88
C LYS A 32 -0.42 -3.49 -26.34
N TYR A 33 0.64 -3.66 -27.13
CA TYR A 33 0.53 -4.07 -28.54
C TYR A 33 0.05 -5.52 -28.70
N HIS A 34 0.41 -6.42 -27.79
CA HIS A 34 -0.11 -7.78 -27.75
C HIS A 34 -1.61 -7.81 -27.41
N GLU A 35 -2.06 -6.98 -26.46
CA GLU A 35 -3.47 -6.79 -26.11
C GLU A 35 -4.29 -6.25 -27.29
N LEU A 36 -3.77 -5.23 -27.99
CA LEU A 36 -4.38 -4.66 -29.19
C LEU A 36 -4.34 -5.61 -30.40
N GLY A 37 -3.71 -6.78 -30.27
CA GLY A 37 -3.61 -7.77 -31.34
C GLY A 37 -2.78 -7.34 -32.53
N ARG A 38 -1.85 -6.38 -32.37
CA ARG A 38 -1.01 -5.88 -33.47
C ARG A 38 -0.07 -6.93 -34.05
N PHE A 39 0.28 -7.95 -33.26
CA PHE A 39 1.08 -9.10 -33.68
C PHE A 39 0.24 -10.30 -34.13
N ALA A 40 -1.10 -10.21 -34.02
CA ALA A 40 -2.02 -11.29 -34.31
C ALA A 40 -2.54 -11.20 -35.76
N VAL A 41 -2.88 -12.34 -36.37
CA VAL A 41 -3.44 -12.38 -37.73
C VAL A 41 -4.92 -11.98 -37.73
N SER A 42 -5.62 -12.28 -36.62
CA SER A 42 -6.99 -11.87 -36.31
C SER A 42 -7.16 -11.67 -34.80
N GLU A 43 -8.26 -11.03 -34.37
CA GLU A 43 -8.56 -10.78 -32.94
C GLU A 43 -8.61 -12.06 -32.10
N ASP A 44 -9.06 -13.18 -32.69
CA ASP A 44 -9.12 -14.49 -32.03
C ASP A 44 -7.74 -15.13 -31.81
N THR A 45 -6.69 -14.57 -32.43
CA THR A 45 -5.32 -15.08 -32.32
C THR A 45 -4.43 -14.23 -31.42
N ARG A 46 -5.02 -13.31 -30.65
CA ARG A 46 -4.30 -12.49 -29.67
C ARG A 46 -3.59 -13.35 -28.63
N ASN A 47 -2.31 -13.05 -28.38
CA ASN A 47 -1.51 -13.77 -27.41
C ASN A 47 -1.45 -12.98 -26.08
N LEU A 48 -2.51 -13.10 -25.27
CA LEU A 48 -2.59 -12.44 -23.97
C LEU A 48 -1.54 -12.96 -22.96
N LYS A 49 -1.04 -14.19 -23.15
CA LYS A 49 0.07 -14.72 -22.34
C LYS A 49 1.38 -13.97 -22.59
N ALA A 50 1.66 -13.63 -23.85
CA ALA A 50 2.81 -12.78 -24.18
C ALA A 50 2.63 -11.36 -23.66
N ALA A 51 1.39 -10.85 -23.67
CA ALA A 51 1.07 -9.55 -23.09
C ALA A 51 1.39 -9.51 -21.59
N LEU A 52 0.89 -10.50 -20.83
CA LEU A 52 1.16 -10.63 -19.39
C LEU A 52 2.66 -10.78 -19.11
N TYR A 53 3.36 -11.64 -19.85
CA TYR A 53 4.81 -11.81 -19.69
C TYR A 53 5.56 -10.48 -19.82
N HIS A 54 5.27 -9.70 -20.87
CA HIS A 54 5.91 -8.41 -21.05
C HIS A 54 5.53 -7.41 -19.96
N LEU A 55 4.28 -7.43 -19.48
CA LEU A 55 3.88 -6.59 -18.34
C LEU A 55 4.70 -6.92 -17.09
N GLU A 56 4.89 -8.20 -16.77
CA GLU A 56 5.70 -8.65 -15.62
C GLU A 56 7.17 -8.24 -15.78
N GLN A 57 7.75 -8.36 -16.98
CA GLN A 57 9.12 -7.90 -17.23
C GLN A 57 9.25 -6.38 -17.08
N SER A 58 8.23 -5.63 -17.46
CA SER A 58 8.17 -4.18 -17.23
C SER A 58 8.07 -3.84 -15.73
N ALA A 59 7.25 -4.59 -14.98
CA ALA A 59 7.14 -4.43 -13.53
C ALA A 59 8.48 -4.72 -12.82
N GLN A 60 9.19 -5.78 -13.23
CA GLN A 60 10.54 -6.09 -12.75
C GLN A 60 11.56 -4.99 -13.07
N CYS A 61 11.32 -4.18 -14.09
CA CYS A 61 12.13 -3.01 -14.42
C CYS A 61 11.77 -1.76 -13.59
N GLY A 62 10.85 -1.86 -12.62
CA GLY A 62 10.47 -0.76 -11.74
C GLY A 62 9.51 0.27 -12.38
N ILE A 63 8.78 -0.12 -13.43
CA ILE A 63 7.77 0.76 -14.04
C ILE A 63 6.49 0.68 -13.21
N LEU A 64 6.18 1.75 -12.47
CA LEU A 64 5.04 1.81 -11.55
C LEU A 64 3.71 1.43 -12.21
N GLU A 65 3.43 1.95 -13.41
CA GLU A 65 2.22 1.61 -14.17
C GLU A 65 2.07 0.09 -14.39
N SER A 66 3.19 -0.60 -14.65
CA SER A 66 3.20 -2.05 -14.87
C SER A 66 3.07 -2.84 -13.57
N ILE A 67 3.68 -2.35 -12.48
CA ILE A 67 3.53 -2.95 -11.15
C ILE A 67 2.06 -2.87 -10.71
N LEU A 68 1.43 -1.69 -10.82
CA LEU A 68 0.03 -1.48 -10.48
C LEU A 68 -0.91 -2.34 -11.34
N ALA A 69 -0.70 -2.39 -12.65
CA ALA A 69 -1.49 -3.24 -13.53
C ALA A 69 -1.33 -4.72 -13.17
N SER A 70 -0.11 -5.19 -12.91
CA SER A 70 0.13 -6.58 -12.50
C SER A 70 -0.58 -6.90 -11.19
N ALA A 71 -0.46 -6.05 -10.17
CA ALA A 71 -1.17 -6.20 -8.90
C ALA A 71 -2.67 -6.33 -9.11
N ARG A 72 -3.27 -5.43 -9.89
CA ARG A 72 -4.72 -5.42 -10.14
C ARG A 72 -5.19 -6.65 -10.93
N ILE A 73 -4.44 -7.09 -11.94
CA ILE A 73 -4.77 -8.29 -12.72
C ILE A 73 -4.75 -9.53 -11.81
N TYR A 74 -3.69 -9.72 -11.04
CA TYR A 74 -3.56 -10.89 -10.16
C TYR A 74 -4.54 -10.90 -8.99
N LEU A 75 -4.99 -9.72 -8.53
CA LEU A 75 -6.03 -9.55 -7.51
C LEU A 75 -7.45 -9.47 -8.07
N ASN A 76 -7.64 -9.56 -9.39
CA ASN A 76 -8.93 -9.37 -10.07
C ASN A 76 -9.63 -8.04 -9.74
N ILE A 77 -8.85 -6.98 -9.56
CA ILE A 77 -9.31 -5.60 -9.40
C ILE A 77 -9.43 -4.95 -10.78
N PRO A 78 -10.46 -4.11 -11.03
CA PRO A 78 -10.57 -3.35 -12.27
C PRO A 78 -9.28 -2.60 -12.60
N ASN A 79 -8.85 -2.70 -13.86
CA ASN A 79 -7.63 -2.11 -14.37
C ASN A 79 -7.83 -1.63 -15.82
N ASP A 80 -6.90 -0.80 -16.31
CA ASP A 80 -6.97 -0.16 -17.63
C ASP A 80 -5.98 -0.77 -18.65
N ILE A 81 -5.21 -1.81 -18.26
CA ILE A 81 -4.16 -2.42 -19.09
C ILE A 81 -4.33 -3.93 -19.05
N LEU A 82 -4.45 -4.57 -20.22
CA LEU A 82 -4.85 -5.97 -20.34
C LEU A 82 -6.29 -6.20 -19.80
N THR A 83 -7.25 -5.35 -20.19
CA THR A 83 -8.63 -5.40 -19.68
C THR A 83 -9.35 -6.71 -20.04
N ASP A 84 -8.96 -7.33 -21.16
CA ASP A 84 -9.50 -8.60 -21.63
C ASP A 84 -8.85 -9.83 -20.97
N LEU A 85 -7.77 -9.64 -20.19
CA LEU A 85 -7.06 -10.72 -19.52
C LEU A 85 -7.69 -10.99 -18.15
N HIS A 86 -8.04 -12.25 -17.92
CA HIS A 86 -8.43 -12.74 -16.60
C HIS A 86 -7.45 -13.81 -16.15
N VAL A 87 -7.00 -13.71 -14.90
CA VAL A 87 -6.16 -14.71 -14.24
C VAL A 87 -7.02 -15.48 -13.26
N ASP A 88 -6.95 -16.81 -13.32
CA ASP A 88 -7.73 -17.68 -12.44
C ASP A 88 -7.41 -17.40 -10.97
N GLU A 89 -8.45 -17.35 -10.14
CA GLU A 89 -8.30 -17.21 -8.70
C GLU A 89 -7.63 -18.46 -8.12
N SER A 90 -6.40 -18.29 -7.64
CA SER A 90 -5.64 -19.31 -6.94
C SER A 90 -4.81 -18.68 -5.83
N GLU A 91 -4.44 -19.45 -4.81
CA GLU A 91 -3.60 -18.96 -3.71
C GLU A 91 -2.27 -18.39 -4.24
N THR A 92 -1.63 -19.06 -5.21
CA THR A 92 -0.40 -18.60 -5.85
C THR A 92 -0.58 -17.25 -6.53
N ASN A 93 -1.63 -17.10 -7.34
CA ASN A 93 -1.89 -15.85 -8.06
C ASN A 93 -2.26 -14.71 -7.12
N HIS A 94 -3.00 -15.02 -6.05
CA HIS A 94 -3.36 -14.03 -5.04
C HIS A 94 -2.12 -13.54 -4.28
N ASN A 95 -1.21 -14.44 -3.85
CA ASN A 95 0.05 -14.05 -3.21
C ASN A 95 0.93 -13.20 -4.15
N GLU A 96 0.99 -13.53 -5.44
CA GLU A 96 1.70 -12.72 -6.45
C GLU A 96 1.08 -11.33 -6.60
N GLY A 97 -0.25 -11.23 -6.62
CA GLY A 97 -0.96 -9.96 -6.67
C GLY A 97 -0.63 -9.06 -5.49
N ILE A 98 -0.54 -9.63 -4.28
CA ILE A 98 -0.15 -8.91 -3.07
C ILE A 98 1.31 -8.48 -3.12
N ARG A 99 2.20 -9.34 -3.64
CA ARG A 99 3.61 -8.98 -3.82
C ARG A 99 3.76 -7.78 -4.76
N TYR A 100 3.03 -7.74 -5.87
CA TYR A 100 3.03 -6.55 -6.74
C TYR A 100 2.40 -5.34 -6.06
N MET A 101 1.37 -5.51 -5.22
CA MET A 101 0.76 -4.42 -4.46
C MET A 101 1.76 -3.81 -3.46
N GLU A 102 2.52 -4.65 -2.76
CA GLU A 102 3.60 -4.26 -1.86
C GLU A 102 4.71 -3.51 -2.62
N MET A 103 5.14 -4.03 -3.78
CA MET A 103 6.09 -3.32 -4.66
C MET A 103 5.57 -1.95 -5.11
N ALA A 104 4.28 -1.81 -5.37
CA ALA A 104 3.68 -0.53 -5.73
C ALA A 104 3.67 0.45 -4.55
N ALA A 105 3.38 -0.04 -3.34
CA ALA A 105 3.46 0.74 -2.12
C ALA A 105 4.90 1.23 -1.86
N GLU A 106 5.90 0.35 -1.98
CA GLU A 106 7.32 0.69 -1.87
C GLU A 106 7.78 1.68 -2.95
N ALA A 107 7.14 1.66 -4.12
CA ALA A 107 7.40 2.59 -5.22
C ALA A 107 6.72 3.95 -5.05
N GLY A 108 6.00 4.19 -3.94
CA GLY A 108 5.38 5.47 -3.61
C GLY A 108 3.91 5.59 -4.00
N ASP A 109 3.23 4.53 -4.41
CA ASP A 109 1.79 4.60 -4.67
C ASP A 109 1.00 4.60 -3.37
N ARG A 110 0.44 5.76 -3.01
CA ARG A 110 -0.35 5.95 -1.79
C ARG A 110 -1.56 5.00 -1.71
N SER A 111 -2.20 4.70 -2.84
CA SER A 111 -3.37 3.80 -2.83
C SER A 111 -2.97 2.37 -2.49
N SER A 112 -1.83 1.92 -3.00
CA SER A 112 -1.22 0.64 -2.66
C SER A 112 -0.75 0.60 -1.20
N MET A 113 -0.16 1.67 -0.66
CA MET A 113 0.16 1.77 0.77
C MET A 113 -1.09 1.56 1.63
N ILE A 114 -2.19 2.25 1.31
CA ILE A 114 -3.46 2.13 2.04
C ILE A 114 -4.06 0.73 1.90
N HIS A 115 -3.96 0.13 0.71
CA HIS A 115 -4.41 -1.25 0.49
C HIS A 115 -3.66 -2.21 1.41
N MET A 116 -2.32 -2.12 1.44
CA MET A 116 -1.49 -2.95 2.30
C MET A 116 -1.75 -2.69 3.78
N ALA A 117 -1.90 -1.43 4.19
CA ALA A 117 -2.22 -1.07 5.56
C ALA A 117 -3.53 -1.72 6.03
N LYS A 118 -4.60 -1.63 5.23
CA LYS A 118 -5.90 -2.27 5.51
C LYS A 118 -5.82 -3.79 5.53
N ALA A 119 -5.01 -4.39 4.66
CA ALA A 119 -4.80 -5.82 4.63
C ALA A 119 -4.12 -6.30 5.93
N TYR A 120 -3.05 -5.63 6.36
CA TYR A 120 -2.37 -5.90 7.63
C TYR A 120 -3.22 -5.61 8.86
N ASP A 121 -4.03 -4.55 8.82
CA ASP A 121 -4.96 -4.16 9.86
C ASP A 121 -6.05 -5.21 10.08
N THR A 122 -6.70 -5.67 9.01
CA THR A 122 -7.85 -6.58 9.10
C THR A 122 -7.47 -8.06 9.04
N GLY A 123 -6.31 -8.38 8.47
CA GLY A 123 -5.91 -9.73 8.09
C GLY A 123 -6.53 -10.23 6.78
N ASN A 124 -7.41 -9.45 6.15
CA ASN A 124 -8.09 -9.83 4.91
C ASN A 124 -7.27 -9.38 3.70
N GLY A 125 -7.14 -10.25 2.69
CA GLY A 125 -6.42 -9.91 1.45
C GLY A 125 -4.90 -9.89 1.61
N LEU A 126 -4.34 -10.53 2.65
CA LEU A 126 -2.90 -10.74 2.85
C LEU A 126 -2.35 -12.02 2.20
N GLY A 127 -3.25 -12.84 1.64
CA GLY A 127 -2.91 -14.13 1.10
C GLY A 127 -2.48 -15.11 2.19
N THR A 128 -1.75 -16.15 1.79
CA THR A 128 -1.36 -17.25 2.68
C THR A 128 0.07 -17.13 3.21
N GLU A 129 0.86 -16.22 2.65
CA GLU A 129 2.27 -16.02 2.99
C GLU A 129 2.48 -14.93 4.06
N ARG A 130 1.46 -14.14 4.35
CA ARG A 130 1.50 -13.05 5.32
C ARG A 130 0.41 -13.25 6.37
N SER A 131 0.58 -12.59 7.51
CA SER A 131 -0.37 -12.61 8.61
C SER A 131 -0.67 -11.20 9.08
N ARG A 132 -1.86 -11.04 9.69
CA ARG A 132 -2.27 -9.79 10.34
C ARG A 132 -1.19 -9.28 11.29
N SER A 133 -0.87 -7.99 11.18
CA SER A 133 0.21 -7.35 11.93
C SER A 133 -0.11 -5.87 12.05
N TRP A 134 -0.40 -5.40 13.27
CA TRP A 134 -0.73 -3.99 13.47
C TRP A 134 0.51 -3.11 13.36
N THR A 135 1.69 -3.62 13.69
CA THR A 135 2.94 -2.88 13.45
C THR A 135 3.17 -2.59 11.97
N ASP A 136 2.94 -3.58 11.10
CA ASP A 136 3.09 -3.36 9.65
C ASP A 136 2.00 -2.45 9.09
N ALA A 137 0.75 -2.61 9.59
CA ALA A 137 -0.34 -1.71 9.22
C ALA A 137 -0.02 -0.25 9.57
N MET A 138 0.53 0.00 10.77
CA MET A 138 0.91 1.35 11.22
C MET A 138 1.97 1.97 10.32
N ASN A 139 3.03 1.22 10.00
CA ASN A 139 4.09 1.70 9.12
C ASN A 139 3.56 2.10 7.73
N TRP A 140 2.59 1.35 7.18
CA TRP A 140 1.99 1.69 5.89
C TRP A 140 1.00 2.85 5.97
N TYR A 141 0.21 2.95 7.05
CA TYR A 141 -0.66 4.10 7.25
C TYR A 141 0.14 5.40 7.42
N GLU A 142 1.21 5.38 8.20
CA GLU A 142 2.10 6.53 8.41
C GLU A 142 2.69 7.03 7.08
N GLN A 143 3.29 6.13 6.29
CA GLN A 143 3.78 6.48 4.95
C GLN A 143 2.69 7.06 4.04
N ALA A 144 1.46 6.53 4.08
CA ALA A 144 0.36 7.04 3.28
C ALA A 144 -0.11 8.44 3.72
N VAL A 145 -0.02 8.76 5.01
CA VAL A 145 -0.35 10.08 5.56
C VAL A 145 0.72 11.10 5.17
N ASP A 146 2.01 10.73 5.29
CA ASP A 146 3.16 11.58 4.98
C ASP A 146 3.22 11.98 3.50
N MET A 147 2.86 11.08 2.59
CA MET A 147 2.82 11.39 1.14
C MET A 147 1.91 12.58 0.78
N VAL A 148 0.92 12.92 1.62
CA VAL A 148 0.03 14.06 1.39
C VAL A 148 0.55 15.32 2.07
N SER A 149 1.33 15.19 3.14
CA SER A 149 1.89 16.34 3.86
C SER A 149 3.02 17.02 3.07
N GLU A 150 3.72 16.28 2.19
CA GLU A 150 4.80 16.82 1.35
C GLU A 150 4.31 17.62 0.12
N ASP A 151 3.09 17.38 -0.36
CA ASP A 151 2.48 18.08 -1.50
C ASP A 151 1.77 19.39 -1.08
N ASP A 152 2.26 20.06 -0.03
CA ASP A 152 1.71 21.26 0.62
C ASP A 152 1.63 22.48 -0.31
N ASN A 153 0.67 22.42 -1.23
CA ASN A 153 0.04 23.54 -1.89
C ASN A 153 -1.35 23.81 -1.27
N GLY A 154 -1.65 23.20 -0.11
CA GLY A 154 -2.88 23.38 0.66
C GLY A 154 -4.17 22.87 0.00
N GLU A 155 -4.07 22.08 -1.08
CA GLU A 155 -5.24 21.62 -1.83
C GLU A 155 -5.76 20.30 -1.26
N TYR A 156 -6.59 20.41 -0.22
CA TYR A 156 -7.33 19.28 0.34
C TYR A 156 -8.33 18.75 -0.70
N ASP A 157 -8.00 17.62 -1.34
CA ASP A 157 -8.92 16.94 -2.25
C ASP A 157 -10.09 16.30 -1.48
N CYS A 158 -11.23 16.96 -1.54
CA CYS A 158 -12.48 16.52 -0.91
C CYS A 158 -13.05 15.22 -1.52
N THR A 159 -12.50 14.74 -2.64
CA THR A 159 -12.95 13.53 -3.35
C THR A 159 -12.10 12.30 -3.06
N MET A 160 -11.05 12.43 -2.23
CA MET A 160 -10.27 11.28 -1.80
C MET A 160 -11.16 10.25 -1.10
N SER A 161 -11.06 8.99 -1.56
CA SER A 161 -11.70 7.83 -0.91
C SER A 161 -11.21 7.67 0.54
N ASP A 162 -9.93 7.95 0.77
CA ASP A 162 -9.23 7.69 2.03
C ASP A 162 -8.45 8.94 2.48
N PRO A 163 -9.13 9.94 3.07
CA PRO A 163 -8.51 11.15 3.59
C PRO A 163 -7.70 10.89 4.87
N ASN A 164 -6.64 11.69 5.10
CA ASN A 164 -5.70 11.48 6.20
C ASN A 164 -6.36 11.37 7.57
N TYR A 165 -7.38 12.19 7.87
CA TYR A 165 -8.05 12.11 9.17
C TYR A 165 -8.68 10.74 9.48
N LEU A 166 -9.06 9.95 8.46
CA LEU A 166 -9.56 8.58 8.69
C LEU A 166 -8.42 7.61 8.97
N LEU A 167 -7.29 7.78 8.28
CA LEU A 167 -6.10 6.93 8.46
C LEU A 167 -5.51 7.17 9.85
N ILE A 168 -5.30 8.43 10.22
CA ILE A 168 -4.77 8.83 11.53
C ILE A 168 -5.70 8.38 12.67
N ALA A 169 -7.03 8.55 12.51
CA ALA A 169 -7.97 8.06 13.51
C ALA A 169 -7.94 6.53 13.66
N ARG A 170 -7.71 5.78 12.58
CA ARG A 170 -7.54 4.32 12.66
C ARG A 170 -6.23 3.94 13.35
N GLN A 171 -5.16 4.69 13.13
CA GLN A 171 -3.89 4.54 13.86
C GLN A 171 -4.08 4.76 15.37
N ALA A 172 -4.80 5.82 15.75
CA ALA A 172 -5.16 6.09 17.14
C ALA A 172 -5.94 4.94 17.79
N GLU A 173 -6.94 4.39 17.08
CA GLU A 173 -7.72 3.24 17.55
C GLU A 173 -6.84 2.00 17.79
N MET A 174 -5.89 1.72 16.90
CA MET A 174 -4.95 0.60 17.07
C MET A 174 -4.05 0.77 18.29
N TYR A 175 -3.55 1.98 18.57
CA TYR A 175 -2.77 2.26 19.79
C TYR A 175 -3.63 2.20 21.06
N ARG A 176 -4.88 2.67 21.00
CA ARG A 176 -5.80 2.61 22.15
C ARG A 176 -6.14 1.17 22.53
N GLU A 177 -6.35 0.30 21.54
CA GLU A 177 -6.68 -1.10 21.79
C GLU A 177 -5.44 -1.94 22.14
N GLY A 178 -4.35 -1.77 21.38
CA GLY A 178 -3.20 -2.66 21.40
C GLY A 178 -3.53 -4.09 20.90
N GLY A 179 -2.51 -4.85 20.49
CA GLY A 179 -2.65 -6.21 19.99
C GLY A 179 -1.95 -6.45 18.65
N GLN A 180 -1.98 -7.70 18.18
CA GLN A 180 -1.37 -8.13 16.91
C GLN A 180 0.08 -7.63 16.70
N GLY A 181 0.87 -7.63 17.79
CA GLY A 181 2.26 -7.17 17.80
C GLY A 181 2.46 -5.71 18.21
N LEU A 182 1.39 -4.90 18.29
CA LEU A 182 1.42 -3.52 18.76
C LEU A 182 1.12 -3.43 20.25
N CYS A 183 1.89 -2.64 21.00
CA CYS A 183 1.61 -2.35 22.40
C CYS A 183 0.50 -1.31 22.53
N LYS A 184 -0.38 -1.48 23.53
CA LYS A 184 -1.35 -0.45 23.91
C LYS A 184 -0.58 0.79 24.37
N ASP A 185 -0.92 1.95 23.81
CA ASP A 185 -0.41 3.25 24.22
C ASP A 185 -1.54 4.29 24.12
N PRO A 186 -2.32 4.49 25.20
CA PRO A 186 -3.42 5.45 25.21
C PRO A 186 -2.95 6.89 25.04
N SER A 187 -1.74 7.23 25.50
CA SER A 187 -1.17 8.57 25.36
C SER A 187 -0.94 8.90 23.88
N GLN A 188 -0.25 8.00 23.17
CA GLN A 188 -0.03 8.13 21.73
C GLN A 188 -1.34 8.10 20.92
N ALA A 189 -2.32 7.29 21.36
CA ALA A 189 -3.65 7.29 20.76
C ALA A 189 -4.35 8.66 20.91
N GLY A 190 -4.26 9.30 22.07
CA GLY A 190 -4.82 10.63 22.31
C GLY A 190 -4.23 11.69 21.39
N ASP A 191 -2.91 11.69 21.22
CA ASP A 191 -2.19 12.60 20.33
C ASP A 191 -2.66 12.43 18.87
N LEU A 192 -2.74 11.18 18.39
CA LEU A 192 -3.21 10.89 17.04
C LEU A 192 -4.69 11.25 16.84
N TYR A 193 -5.55 11.07 17.85
CA TYR A 193 -6.94 11.52 17.75
C TYR A 193 -7.06 13.04 17.65
N ASN A 194 -6.23 13.79 18.37
CA ASN A 194 -6.16 15.24 18.25
C ASN A 194 -5.70 15.66 16.84
N GLU A 195 -4.66 15.03 16.31
CA GLU A 195 -4.19 15.28 14.94
C GLU A 195 -5.29 14.95 13.90
N ALA A 196 -5.96 13.81 14.05
CA ALA A 196 -7.10 13.44 13.21
C ALA A 196 -8.25 14.46 13.30
N ALA A 197 -8.50 15.02 14.49
CA ALA A 197 -9.51 16.05 14.69
C ALA A 197 -9.17 17.35 13.95
N GLU A 198 -7.92 17.80 14.02
CA GLU A 198 -7.41 18.97 13.31
C GLU A 198 -7.49 18.78 11.80
N ALA A 199 -7.03 17.63 11.30
CA ALA A 199 -7.12 17.26 9.88
C ALA A 199 -8.59 17.18 9.41
N ALA A 200 -9.50 16.65 10.23
CA ALA A 200 -10.93 16.61 9.94
C ALA A 200 -11.53 18.02 9.93
N MET A 201 -11.12 18.91 10.83
CA MET A 201 -11.57 20.30 10.87
C MET A 201 -11.09 21.07 9.63
N ALA A 202 -9.83 20.88 9.22
CA ALA A 202 -9.28 21.42 7.98
C ALA A 202 -10.06 20.93 6.75
N GLY A 203 -10.44 19.64 6.72
CA GLY A 203 -11.32 19.04 5.71
C GLY A 203 -12.81 19.42 5.85
N MET A 204 -13.16 20.41 6.67
CA MET A 204 -14.53 20.88 6.94
C MET A 204 -15.48 19.79 7.48
N LYS A 205 -14.95 18.76 8.14
CA LYS A 205 -15.70 17.68 8.79
C LYS A 205 -15.88 17.94 10.29
N GLY A 206 -16.39 19.12 10.66
CA GLY A 206 -16.47 19.56 12.07
C GLY A 206 -17.20 18.60 13.03
N ARG A 207 -18.23 17.87 12.57
CA ARG A 207 -18.88 16.84 13.39
C ARG A 207 -17.95 15.67 13.72
N LEU A 208 -17.10 15.29 12.78
CA LEU A 208 -16.13 14.22 12.94
C LEU A 208 -14.94 14.70 13.78
N ALA A 209 -14.48 15.94 13.56
CA ALA A 209 -13.47 16.57 14.41
C ALA A 209 -13.87 16.57 15.89
N ASN A 210 -15.10 17.00 16.21
CA ASN A 210 -15.60 16.96 17.58
C ASN A 210 -15.63 15.53 18.16
N LYS A 211 -15.94 14.52 17.34
CA LYS A 211 -15.89 13.12 17.76
C LYS A 211 -14.47 12.71 18.11
N TYR A 212 -13.48 13.09 17.30
CA TYR A 212 -12.08 12.74 17.56
C TYR A 212 -11.51 13.49 18.76
N TYR A 213 -11.85 14.77 18.97
CA TYR A 213 -11.49 15.47 20.22
C TYR A 213 -12.06 14.77 21.46
N MET A 214 -13.31 14.31 21.42
CA MET A 214 -13.88 13.54 22.52
C MET A 214 -13.11 12.23 22.77
N LEU A 215 -12.74 11.50 21.71
CA LEU A 215 -11.97 10.26 21.82
C LEU A 215 -10.55 10.52 22.34
N ALA A 216 -9.93 11.65 22.00
CA ALA A 216 -8.63 12.05 22.54
C ALA A 216 -8.70 12.25 24.06
N GLU A 217 -9.71 12.98 24.55
CA GLU A 217 -9.93 13.18 25.99
C GLU A 217 -10.23 11.86 26.73
N GLU A 218 -10.98 10.94 26.11
CA GLU A 218 -11.17 9.59 26.67
C GLU A 218 -9.84 8.84 26.80
N CYS A 219 -8.99 8.91 25.77
CA CYS A 219 -7.67 8.26 25.79
C CYS A 219 -6.76 8.82 26.89
N TYR A 220 -6.72 10.15 27.07
CA TYR A 220 -5.94 10.75 28.15
C TYR A 220 -6.51 10.41 29.54
N GLY A 221 -7.84 10.33 29.67
CA GLY A 221 -8.47 9.86 30.91
C GLY A 221 -8.08 8.43 31.28
N GLU A 222 -7.94 7.52 30.32
CA GLU A 222 -7.43 6.17 30.57
C GLU A 222 -5.98 6.18 31.11
N VAL A 223 -5.14 7.13 30.69
CA VAL A 223 -3.76 7.25 31.21
C VAL A 223 -3.78 7.68 32.68
N GLU A 224 -4.62 8.66 33.03
CA GLU A 224 -4.73 9.14 34.41
C GLU A 224 -5.20 8.03 35.36
N GLU A 225 -6.19 7.23 34.94
CA GLU A 225 -6.68 6.08 35.72
C GLU A 225 -5.60 4.99 35.90
N GLU A 226 -4.85 4.65 34.85
CA GLU A 226 -3.75 3.67 34.93
C GLU A 226 -2.60 4.15 35.85
N GLU A 227 -2.32 5.45 35.89
CA GLU A 227 -1.33 6.04 36.79
C GLU A 227 -1.79 6.01 38.26
N GLU A 228 -3.07 6.29 38.54
CA GLU A 228 -3.64 6.22 39.89
C GLU A 228 -3.62 4.79 40.43
N ASP A 229 -4.04 3.80 39.64
CA ASP A 229 -4.04 2.37 40.01
C ASP A 229 -2.63 1.81 40.26
N SER A 230 -1.60 2.36 39.59
CA SER A 230 -0.21 1.94 39.77
C SER A 230 0.46 2.47 41.05
N ASN A 231 -0.13 3.49 41.67
CA ASN A 231 0.40 4.17 42.86
C ASN A 231 -0.26 3.72 44.17
N GLU A 232 -1.27 2.82 44.13
CA GLU A 232 -1.88 2.14 45.28
C GLU A 232 -1.22 0.79 45.62
#